data_AF-A0A7C5IPC4-F1
#
_entry.id   AF-A0A7C5IPC4-F1
#
_cell.length_a   1.000
_cell.length_b   1.000
_cell.length_c   1.000
_cell.angle_alpha   90.00
_cell.angle_beta   90.00
_cell.angle_gamma   90.00
#
_symmetry.space_group_name_H-M   'P 1'
#
loop_
_entity.id
_entity.type
_entity.pdbx_description
1 polymer ?
#
loop_
_entity_poly.entity_id
_entity_poly.type
_entity_poly.pdbx_seq_one_letter_code
_entity_poly.pdbx_strand_id
1 'polypeptide(L)'
;MDRKDFLKKAGIAAAGVLAAPYILPSGRLFASTGGGMADHVVFVLFAGGVRQQESVLQRYLDDSQGVPIPGNLMYNMLEGAPPASKIVYGTDGNLAGDTPIPKLLSTTLEKQGTYFKEVDAQRLGHYAGLNALVTGNYNYTQGLKQKSAVPTIFEYVRKHLGVPATKAWFVGNGIGNSVPLLNHSTHPDYGVDFGANFLAPNLTFGRRGREHLKDAKVYHPEEELGPMYKMKFFLDQAAMLDGGNIPGIKNTDEEKFQLKQFFRDMFTKTANNTLAMPTIPGGGLNNDLRTIGYACEVIREFKPA
;
A
#
# COMPACT_ATOMS: atom_id res chain seq x y z
N MET A 1 -31.78 7.61 59.57
CA MET A 1 -30.53 7.42 58.81
C MET A 1 -29.46 8.32 59.39
N ASP A 2 -28.36 7.76 59.86
CA ASP A 2 -27.28 8.52 60.48
C ASP A 2 -26.42 9.20 59.41
N ARG A 3 -26.51 10.54 59.31
CA ARG A 3 -25.83 11.34 58.28
C ARG A 3 -24.31 11.18 58.32
N LYS A 4 -23.73 10.92 59.49
CA LYS A 4 -22.28 10.70 59.62
C LYS A 4 -21.85 9.37 59.01
N ASP A 5 -22.71 8.37 59.08
CA ASP A 5 -22.43 7.03 58.57
C ASP A 5 -22.60 6.98 57.04
N PHE A 6 -23.55 7.75 56.50
CA PHE A 6 -23.70 7.96 55.05
C PHE A 6 -22.51 8.69 54.44
N LEU A 7 -22.03 9.77 55.06
CA LEU A 7 -20.88 10.54 54.56
C LEU A 7 -19.57 9.75 54.62
N LYS A 8 -19.36 8.92 55.66
CA LYS A 8 -18.21 8.00 55.71
C LYS A 8 -18.27 6.96 54.59
N LYS A 9 -19.43 6.36 54.34
CA LYS A 9 -19.62 5.36 53.28
C LYS A 9 -19.48 5.96 51.87
N ALA A 10 -19.99 7.18 51.66
CA ALA A 10 -19.83 7.92 50.40
C ALA A 10 -18.37 8.35 50.15
N GLY A 11 -17.66 8.79 51.19
CA GLY A 11 -16.24 9.17 51.10
C GLY A 11 -15.31 7.99 50.79
N ILE A 12 -15.56 6.82 51.38
CA ILE A 12 -14.79 5.58 51.11
C ILE A 12 -15.10 5.05 49.70
N ALA A 13 -16.35 5.16 49.23
CA ALA A 13 -16.72 4.81 47.86
C ALA A 13 -16.08 5.74 46.81
N ALA A 14 -15.96 7.05 47.10
CA ALA A 14 -15.30 8.00 46.21
C ALA A 14 -13.77 7.81 46.16
N ALA A 15 -13.14 7.46 47.28
CA ALA A 15 -11.70 7.17 47.33
C ALA A 15 -11.34 5.86 46.59
N GLY A 16 -12.21 4.84 46.62
CA GLY A 16 -12.02 3.60 45.87
C GLY A 16 -12.13 3.74 44.35
N VAL A 17 -12.83 4.77 43.87
CA VAL A 17 -12.97 5.06 42.43
C VAL A 17 -11.82 5.93 41.89
N LEU A 18 -11.16 6.73 42.74
CA LEU A 18 -10.02 7.57 42.34
C LEU A 18 -8.66 6.85 42.39
N ALA A 19 -8.58 5.69 43.05
CA ALA A 19 -7.34 4.91 43.23
C ALA A 19 -7.23 3.67 42.33
N ALA A 20 -8.16 3.46 41.40
CA ALA A 20 -7.93 2.59 40.25
C ALA A 20 -7.42 3.49 39.12
N PRO A 21 -6.09 3.64 38.92
CA PRO A 21 -5.64 4.12 37.64
C PRO A 21 -6.19 3.10 36.64
N TYR A 22 -7.10 3.55 35.80
CA TYR A 22 -7.45 2.84 34.59
C TYR A 22 -6.19 2.92 33.72
N ILE A 23 -5.19 2.11 34.09
CA ILE A 23 -4.12 1.68 33.21
C ILE A 23 -4.87 0.84 32.19
N LEU A 24 -5.43 1.50 31.18
CA LEU A 24 -5.62 0.85 29.90
C LEU A 24 -4.22 0.39 29.50
N PRO A 25 -3.98 -0.93 29.39
CA PRO A 25 -2.81 -1.39 28.67
C PRO A 25 -2.95 -0.79 27.28
N SER A 26 -2.03 0.12 26.94
CA SER A 26 -1.81 0.61 25.59
C SER A 26 -1.98 -0.52 24.59
N GLY A 27 -2.97 -0.39 23.70
CA GLY A 27 -3.03 -1.12 22.43
C GLY A 27 -3.41 -2.61 22.46
N ARG A 28 -3.84 -3.21 23.58
CA ARG A 28 -4.19 -4.65 23.62
C ARG A 28 -5.68 -4.97 23.83
N LEU A 29 -6.54 -3.96 23.90
CA LEU A 29 -7.98 -4.14 24.10
C LEU A 29 -8.82 -4.12 22.81
N PHE A 30 -8.19 -4.29 21.65
CA PHE A 30 -8.84 -5.09 20.62
C PHE A 30 -8.39 -6.51 20.91
N ALA A 31 -9.24 -7.28 21.59
CA ALA A 31 -9.07 -8.72 21.61
C ALA A 31 -8.89 -9.15 20.15
N SER A 32 -7.83 -9.92 19.83
CA SER A 32 -7.74 -10.60 18.55
C SER A 32 -8.87 -11.62 18.51
N THR A 33 -10.09 -11.18 18.23
CA THR A 33 -11.24 -12.05 18.11
C THR A 33 -11.11 -12.75 16.77
N GLY A 34 -10.35 -13.85 16.79
CA GLY A 34 -9.99 -14.64 15.63
C GLY A 34 -8.48 -14.80 15.52
N GLY A 35 -8.00 -16.05 15.43
CA GLY A 35 -6.66 -16.29 14.89
C GLY A 35 -6.60 -15.71 13.47
N GLY A 36 -5.48 -15.05 13.14
CA GLY A 36 -5.29 -14.52 11.79
C GLY A 36 -5.51 -15.60 10.74
N MET A 37 -6.31 -15.32 9.73
CA MET A 37 -6.59 -16.26 8.64
C MET A 37 -5.46 -16.29 7.59
N ALA A 38 -4.53 -15.33 7.65
CA ALA A 38 -3.37 -15.21 6.78
C ALA A 38 -2.23 -14.52 7.54
N ASP A 39 -0.99 -14.85 7.18
CA ASP A 39 0.22 -14.23 7.73
C ASP A 39 0.50 -12.84 7.14
N HIS A 40 -0.01 -12.59 5.92
CA HIS A 40 0.26 -11.39 5.12
C HIS A 40 -0.98 -11.00 4.31
N VAL A 41 -1.25 -9.70 4.17
CA VAL A 41 -2.30 -9.19 3.28
C VAL A 41 -1.70 -8.38 2.13
N VAL A 42 -1.90 -8.85 0.90
CA VAL A 42 -1.52 -8.10 -0.32
C VAL A 42 -2.78 -7.53 -0.97
N PHE A 43 -2.92 -6.21 -0.92
CA PHE A 43 -4.04 -5.52 -1.54
C PHE A 43 -3.63 -4.91 -2.87
N VAL A 44 -4.13 -5.49 -3.98
CA VAL A 44 -3.79 -5.05 -5.34
C VAL A 44 -4.93 -4.20 -5.90
N LEU A 45 -4.59 -2.97 -6.30
CA LEU A 45 -5.52 -2.00 -6.84
C LEU A 45 -5.19 -1.75 -8.32
N PHE A 46 -6.07 -2.18 -9.22
CA PHE A 46 -5.97 -1.87 -10.64
C PHE A 46 -6.84 -0.65 -10.97
N ALA A 47 -6.22 0.40 -11.50
CA ALA A 47 -6.93 1.59 -11.94
C ALA A 47 -7.01 1.62 -13.47
N GLY A 48 -8.25 1.58 -13.99
CA GLY A 48 -8.52 1.62 -15.43
C GLY A 48 -8.46 0.25 -16.12
N GLY A 49 -9.25 0.08 -17.18
CA GLY A 49 -8.99 -0.92 -18.22
C GLY A 49 -9.67 -2.30 -18.10
N VAL A 50 -10.29 -2.66 -16.98
CA VAL A 50 -11.06 -3.92 -16.88
C VAL A 50 -12.49 -3.59 -16.46
N ARG A 51 -13.43 -3.63 -17.40
CA ARG A 51 -14.86 -3.44 -17.16
C ARG A 51 -15.54 -4.80 -17.14
N GLN A 52 -16.84 -4.80 -16.85
CA GLN A 52 -17.64 -6.03 -16.81
C GLN A 52 -17.62 -6.77 -18.17
N GLN A 53 -17.56 -6.04 -19.28
CA GLN A 53 -17.49 -6.60 -20.62
C GLN A 53 -16.16 -7.33 -20.92
N GLU A 54 -15.02 -6.86 -20.42
CA GLU A 54 -13.74 -7.59 -20.56
C GLU A 54 -13.68 -8.81 -19.64
N SER A 55 -14.25 -8.69 -18.44
CA SER A 55 -14.13 -9.67 -17.36
C SER A 55 -15.29 -10.66 -17.32
N VAL A 56 -16.32 -10.39 -16.53
CA VAL A 56 -17.44 -11.29 -16.23
C VAL A 56 -18.16 -11.74 -17.50
N LEU A 57 -18.44 -10.80 -18.42
CA LEU A 57 -19.24 -11.09 -19.61
C LEU A 57 -18.41 -11.72 -20.73
N GLN A 58 -17.09 -11.50 -20.75
CA GLN A 58 -16.21 -12.01 -21.80
C GLN A 58 -16.62 -11.56 -23.21
N ARG A 59 -17.03 -10.30 -23.33
CA ARG A 59 -17.60 -9.68 -24.54
C ARG A 59 -16.76 -8.51 -25.06
N TYR A 60 -15.50 -8.36 -24.64
CA TYR A 60 -14.65 -7.24 -25.10
C TYR A 60 -14.61 -7.07 -26.62
N LEU A 61 -14.40 -8.16 -27.35
CA LEU A 61 -14.34 -8.11 -28.82
C LEU A 61 -15.69 -7.70 -29.41
N ASP A 62 -16.78 -8.30 -28.91
CA ASP A 62 -18.15 -8.04 -29.36
C ASP A 62 -18.56 -6.58 -29.07
N ASP A 63 -18.50 -6.18 -27.80
CA ASP A 63 -19.05 -4.90 -27.34
C ASP A 63 -18.08 -3.71 -27.56
N SER A 64 -16.76 -3.89 -27.39
CA SER A 64 -15.80 -2.77 -27.46
C SER A 64 -15.11 -2.63 -28.80
N GLN A 65 -14.92 -3.73 -29.52
CA GLN A 65 -14.14 -3.76 -30.76
C GLN A 65 -15.04 -3.89 -31.99
N GLY A 66 -16.35 -4.10 -31.80
CA GLY A 66 -17.30 -4.30 -32.89
C GLY A 66 -17.05 -5.58 -33.68
N VAL A 67 -16.42 -6.57 -33.06
CA VAL A 67 -16.08 -7.86 -33.65
C VAL A 67 -16.96 -8.91 -32.95
N PRO A 68 -18.03 -9.44 -33.58
CA PRO A 68 -19.09 -10.22 -32.91
C PRO A 68 -18.64 -11.65 -32.55
N ILE A 69 -17.59 -11.75 -31.73
CA ILE A 69 -16.88 -12.96 -31.35
C ILE A 69 -16.55 -12.81 -29.85
N PRO A 70 -17.44 -13.24 -28.94
CA PRO A 70 -17.14 -13.22 -27.52
C PRO A 70 -16.07 -14.26 -27.17
N GLY A 71 -15.48 -14.14 -25.99
CA GLY A 71 -14.58 -15.13 -25.42
C GLY A 71 -13.74 -14.58 -24.29
N ASN A 72 -13.25 -15.49 -23.46
CA ASN A 72 -12.40 -15.17 -22.33
C ASN A 72 -11.07 -14.62 -22.83
N LEU A 73 -10.69 -13.46 -22.32
CA LEU A 73 -9.44 -12.81 -22.67
C LEU A 73 -8.40 -12.90 -21.54
N MET A 74 -8.84 -13.27 -20.35
CA MET A 74 -8.10 -13.18 -19.11
C MET A 74 -7.78 -14.59 -18.60
N TYR A 75 -7.05 -15.37 -19.41
CA TYR A 75 -6.84 -16.82 -19.20
C TYR A 75 -6.24 -17.20 -17.85
N ASN A 76 -5.50 -16.30 -17.20
CA ASN A 76 -4.93 -16.52 -15.87
C ASN A 76 -5.92 -16.18 -14.75
N MET A 77 -6.94 -15.36 -15.02
CA MET A 77 -7.84 -14.82 -14.00
C MET A 77 -9.20 -15.52 -13.99
N LEU A 78 -9.77 -15.81 -15.17
CA LEU A 78 -11.15 -16.28 -15.34
C LEU A 78 -11.20 -17.60 -16.10
N GLU A 79 -12.19 -18.44 -15.79
CA GLU A 79 -12.52 -19.61 -16.61
C GLU A 79 -13.35 -19.21 -17.82
N GLY A 80 -13.29 -20.00 -18.88
CA GLY A 80 -14.04 -19.78 -20.11
C GLY A 80 -13.19 -20.01 -21.35
N ALA A 81 -13.87 -20.36 -22.45
CA ALA A 81 -13.21 -20.59 -23.73
C ALA A 81 -12.64 -19.28 -24.31
N PRO A 82 -11.46 -19.31 -24.95
CA PRO A 82 -10.97 -18.17 -25.71
C PRO A 82 -11.93 -17.83 -26.88
N PRO A 83 -11.86 -16.62 -27.44
CA PRO A 83 -12.59 -16.28 -28.66
C PRO A 83 -12.24 -17.24 -29.80
N ALA A 84 -13.23 -17.58 -30.62
CA ALA A 84 -13.06 -18.52 -31.74
C ALA A 84 -12.13 -17.98 -32.84
N SER A 85 -11.95 -16.66 -32.93
CA SER A 85 -10.99 -16.02 -33.85
C SER A 85 -10.61 -14.62 -33.37
N LYS A 86 -9.51 -14.09 -33.92
CA LYS A 86 -8.90 -12.76 -33.70
C LYS A 86 -8.80 -12.31 -32.24
N ILE A 87 -7.58 -12.15 -31.78
CA ILE A 87 -7.25 -11.50 -30.51
C ILE A 87 -6.73 -10.09 -30.83
N VAL A 88 -7.04 -9.10 -29.99
CA VAL A 88 -6.61 -7.69 -30.20
C VAL A 88 -5.89 -7.10 -28.98
N TYR A 89 -5.43 -8.00 -28.11
CA TYR A 89 -4.68 -7.71 -26.92
C TYR A 89 -3.75 -8.92 -26.72
N GLY A 90 -2.45 -8.69 -26.78
CA GLY A 90 -1.52 -9.81 -26.96
C GLY A 90 -0.15 -9.36 -27.38
N THR A 91 0.64 -10.33 -27.80
CA THR A 91 1.95 -10.15 -28.43
C THR A 91 1.75 -10.01 -29.94
N ASP A 92 2.77 -9.50 -30.64
CA ASP A 92 2.69 -9.32 -32.09
C ASP A 92 3.09 -10.61 -32.80
N GLY A 93 2.16 -11.19 -33.56
CA GLY A 93 2.39 -12.30 -34.48
C GLY A 93 2.30 -11.83 -35.93
N ASN A 94 1.15 -12.01 -36.57
CA ASN A 94 0.90 -11.52 -37.93
C ASN A 94 0.38 -10.08 -37.94
N LEU A 95 -0.41 -9.72 -36.93
CA LEU A 95 -0.91 -8.37 -36.67
C LEU A 95 -0.56 -7.95 -35.24
N ALA A 96 -0.58 -6.64 -34.98
CA ALA A 96 -0.31 -6.13 -33.64
C ALA A 96 -1.34 -6.68 -32.63
N GLY A 97 -0.85 -7.29 -31.54
CA GLY A 97 -1.67 -7.85 -30.47
C GLY A 97 -2.53 -9.06 -30.84
N ASP A 98 -2.23 -9.77 -31.93
CA ASP A 98 -3.01 -10.92 -32.40
C ASP A 98 -2.67 -12.26 -31.74
N THR A 99 -1.53 -12.32 -31.05
CA THR A 99 -1.03 -13.54 -30.45
C THR A 99 -1.34 -13.54 -28.96
N PRO A 100 -2.12 -14.51 -28.44
CA PRO A 100 -2.50 -14.55 -27.03
C PRO A 100 -1.28 -14.61 -26.10
N ILE A 101 -1.34 -13.88 -24.99
CA ILE A 101 -0.35 -14.04 -23.90
C ILE A 101 -0.50 -15.47 -23.34
N PRO A 102 0.60 -16.24 -23.23
CA PRO A 102 0.55 -17.59 -22.69
C PRO A 102 -0.10 -17.65 -21.30
N LYS A 103 -0.91 -18.68 -21.07
CA LYS A 103 -1.44 -18.99 -19.73
C LYS A 103 -0.27 -19.38 -18.83
N LEU A 104 -0.10 -18.67 -17.73
CA LEU A 104 0.95 -18.87 -16.73
C LEU A 104 0.49 -19.81 -15.61
N LEU A 105 -0.80 -19.74 -15.25
CA LEU A 105 -1.38 -20.51 -14.15
C LEU A 105 -2.09 -21.76 -14.65
N SER A 106 -1.91 -22.88 -13.97
CA SER A 106 -2.69 -24.10 -14.23
C SER A 106 -4.15 -23.92 -13.81
N THR A 107 -4.37 -23.30 -12.65
CA THR A 107 -5.67 -22.96 -12.06
C THR A 107 -5.89 -21.45 -12.12
N THR A 108 -7.04 -20.99 -12.60
CA THR A 108 -7.36 -19.56 -12.69
C THR A 108 -7.52 -18.91 -11.32
N LEU A 109 -7.32 -17.59 -11.22
CA LEU A 109 -7.53 -16.86 -9.96
C LEU A 109 -8.96 -17.01 -9.42
N GLU A 110 -9.97 -17.06 -10.29
CA GLU A 110 -11.36 -17.28 -9.88
C GLU A 110 -11.58 -18.65 -9.20
N LYS A 111 -10.76 -19.65 -9.52
CA LYS A 111 -10.80 -20.99 -8.90
C LYS A 111 -9.93 -21.10 -7.66
N GLN A 112 -8.97 -20.19 -7.48
CA GLN A 112 -8.11 -20.13 -6.30
C GLN A 112 -8.75 -19.33 -5.15
N GLY A 113 -9.76 -18.50 -5.43
CA GLY A 113 -10.36 -17.61 -4.45
C GLY A 113 -11.85 -17.37 -4.65
N THR A 114 -12.35 -16.28 -4.07
CA THR A 114 -13.74 -15.84 -4.25
C THR A 114 -13.82 -14.76 -5.32
N TYR A 115 -14.68 -14.97 -6.31
CA TYR A 115 -14.91 -14.02 -7.40
C TYR A 115 -16.28 -13.35 -7.27
N PHE A 116 -16.28 -12.03 -7.11
CA PHE A 116 -17.49 -11.21 -7.06
C PHE A 116 -17.80 -10.67 -8.46
N LYS A 117 -18.90 -11.15 -9.06
CA LYS A 117 -19.29 -10.81 -10.44
C LYS A 117 -20.01 -9.47 -10.57
N GLU A 118 -20.66 -9.03 -9.50
CA GLU A 118 -21.44 -7.80 -9.46
C GLU A 118 -20.84 -6.90 -8.38
N VAL A 119 -19.98 -5.98 -8.82
CA VAL A 119 -19.33 -4.99 -7.95
C VAL A 119 -19.49 -3.63 -8.61
N ASP A 120 -20.00 -2.65 -7.87
CA ASP A 120 -20.15 -1.29 -8.36
C ASP A 120 -19.07 -0.37 -7.77
N ALA A 121 -18.56 0.53 -8.60
CA ALA A 121 -17.62 1.55 -8.18
C ALA A 121 -18.39 2.78 -7.71
N GLN A 122 -18.17 3.17 -6.45
CA GLN A 122 -18.94 4.28 -5.87
C GLN A 122 -18.71 5.63 -6.55
N ARG A 123 -17.55 5.85 -7.17
CA ARG A 123 -17.20 7.09 -7.89
C ARG A 123 -16.55 6.80 -9.23
N LEU A 124 -16.92 7.62 -10.20
CA LEU A 124 -16.30 7.70 -11.51
C LEU A 124 -15.03 8.56 -11.38
N GLY A 125 -13.88 7.92 -11.13
CA GLY A 125 -12.59 8.59 -11.10
C GLY A 125 -11.52 7.80 -10.35
N HIS A 126 -10.30 7.75 -10.89
CA HIS A 126 -9.22 6.93 -10.35
C HIS A 126 -8.90 7.27 -8.88
N TYR A 127 -8.69 8.55 -8.57
CA TYR A 127 -8.34 8.95 -7.21
C TYR A 127 -9.45 8.66 -6.19
N ALA A 128 -10.69 9.03 -6.53
CA ALA A 128 -11.83 8.81 -5.64
C ALA A 128 -12.11 7.31 -5.43
N GLY A 129 -11.98 6.49 -6.49
CA GLY A 129 -12.10 5.04 -6.39
C GLY A 129 -11.01 4.43 -5.52
N LEU A 130 -9.74 4.80 -5.72
CA LEU A 130 -8.63 4.34 -4.87
C LEU A 130 -8.83 4.78 -3.41
N ASN A 131 -9.27 6.02 -3.17
CA ASN A 131 -9.55 6.51 -1.82
C ASN A 131 -10.65 5.70 -1.14
N ALA A 132 -11.75 5.42 -1.84
CA ALA A 132 -12.82 4.58 -1.31
C ALA A 132 -12.32 3.16 -0.99
N LEU A 133 -11.47 2.58 -1.85
CA LEU A 133 -10.92 1.24 -1.64
C LEU A 133 -9.98 1.17 -0.43
N VAL A 134 -9.13 2.17 -0.20
CA VAL A 134 -8.20 2.15 0.95
C VAL A 134 -8.83 2.63 2.26
N THR A 135 -9.94 3.38 2.22
CA THR A 135 -10.60 3.89 3.44
C THR A 135 -11.86 3.12 3.82
N GLY A 136 -12.47 2.41 2.87
CA GLY A 136 -13.80 1.80 3.03
C GLY A 136 -14.94 2.80 3.20
N ASN A 137 -14.69 4.11 3.01
CA ASN A 137 -15.70 5.15 3.24
C ASN A 137 -16.42 5.55 1.95
N TYR A 138 -17.71 5.22 1.89
CA TYR A 138 -18.59 5.48 0.74
C TYR A 138 -19.16 6.91 0.70
N ASN A 139 -19.09 7.66 1.81
CA ASN A 139 -19.75 8.96 1.97
C ASN A 139 -18.79 10.15 1.85
N TYR A 140 -17.47 9.89 1.82
CA TYR A 140 -16.47 10.95 1.86
C TYR A 140 -15.95 11.32 0.45
N THR A 141 -16.39 12.47 -0.07
CA THR A 141 -15.79 13.08 -1.26
C THR A 141 -14.66 14.00 -0.84
N GLN A 142 -13.46 13.71 -1.33
CA GLN A 142 -12.26 14.46 -1.00
C GLN A 142 -11.71 15.17 -2.21
N GLY A 143 -11.16 16.37 -2.00
CA GLY A 143 -10.48 17.11 -3.06
C GLY A 143 -9.24 16.37 -3.57
N LEU A 144 -8.94 16.53 -4.86
CA LEU A 144 -7.81 15.90 -5.58
C LEU A 144 -6.42 16.24 -5.03
N LYS A 145 -6.26 16.96 -3.91
CA LYS A 145 -4.97 17.36 -3.32
C LYS A 145 -4.99 17.34 -1.80
N GLN A 146 -5.94 16.63 -1.21
CA GLN A 146 -6.07 16.51 0.24
C GLN A 146 -5.81 15.07 0.66
N LYS A 147 -5.58 14.85 1.96
CA LYS A 147 -5.58 13.52 2.57
C LYS A 147 -6.97 13.20 3.10
N SER A 148 -7.27 11.91 3.25
CA SER A 148 -8.57 11.48 3.78
C SER A 148 -8.70 11.92 5.22
N ALA A 149 -9.87 12.40 5.62
CA ALA A 149 -10.17 12.61 7.04
C ALA A 149 -10.49 11.29 7.77
N VAL A 150 -10.60 10.20 7.01
CA VAL A 150 -10.98 8.87 7.48
C VAL A 150 -9.77 7.94 7.38
N PRO A 151 -9.48 7.12 8.40
CA PRO A 151 -8.33 6.23 8.40
C PRO A 151 -8.33 5.26 7.21
N THR A 152 -7.13 4.99 6.70
CA THR A 152 -6.88 3.97 5.68
C THR A 152 -6.68 2.60 6.31
N ILE A 153 -6.80 1.54 5.50
CA ILE A 153 -6.51 0.16 5.89
C ILE A 153 -5.11 0.02 6.51
N PHE A 154 -4.13 0.77 6.01
CA PHE A 154 -2.76 0.78 6.56
C PHE A 154 -2.72 1.23 8.02
N GLU A 155 -3.50 2.26 8.35
CA GLU A 155 -3.56 2.82 9.70
C GLU A 155 -4.26 1.87 10.67
N TYR A 156 -5.30 1.17 10.21
CA TYR A 156 -5.92 0.10 10.99
C TYR A 156 -4.92 -1.04 11.26
N VAL A 157 -4.19 -1.50 10.24
CA VAL A 157 -3.18 -2.55 10.37
C VAL A 157 -2.09 -2.13 11.36
N ARG A 158 -1.46 -0.98 11.16
CA ARG A 158 -0.35 -0.52 12.02
C ARG A 158 -0.80 -0.26 13.45
N LYS A 159 -1.93 0.41 13.65
CA LYS A 159 -2.41 0.75 14.99
C LYS A 159 -2.88 -0.48 15.77
N HIS A 160 -3.66 -1.36 15.14
CA HIS A 160 -4.35 -2.43 15.85
C HIS A 160 -3.58 -3.74 15.89
N LEU A 161 -2.69 -3.99 14.92
CA LEU A 161 -1.75 -5.12 15.01
C LEU A 161 -0.44 -4.73 15.72
N GLY A 162 -0.23 -3.43 16.00
CA GLY A 162 0.98 -2.95 16.67
C GLY A 162 2.25 -3.17 15.85
N VAL A 163 2.14 -3.16 14.51
CA VAL A 163 3.26 -3.44 13.61
C VAL A 163 4.00 -2.15 13.21
N PRO A 164 5.34 -2.24 13.02
CA PRO A 164 6.14 -1.07 12.69
C PRO A 164 5.92 -0.60 11.24
N ALA A 165 6.46 0.58 10.89
CA ALA A 165 6.17 1.23 9.59
C ALA A 165 6.65 0.41 8.40
N THR A 166 7.76 -0.30 8.53
CA THR A 166 8.29 -1.24 7.53
C THR A 166 7.36 -2.43 7.25
N LYS A 167 6.31 -2.65 8.05
CA LYS A 167 5.30 -3.68 7.80
C LYS A 167 4.09 -3.20 6.99
N ALA A 168 3.97 -1.91 6.69
CA ALA A 168 2.89 -1.39 5.85
C ALA A 168 3.44 -0.54 4.71
N TRP A 169 3.09 -0.93 3.49
CA TRP A 169 3.60 -0.31 2.27
C TRP A 169 2.49 0.06 1.32
N PHE A 170 2.63 1.22 0.70
CA PHE A 170 1.85 1.61 -0.45
C PHE A 170 2.80 1.85 -1.63
N VAL A 171 2.80 0.91 -2.57
CA VAL A 171 3.67 0.94 -3.75
C VAL A 171 2.85 1.44 -4.96
N GLY A 172 3.12 2.68 -5.39
CA GLY A 172 2.43 3.32 -6.51
C GLY A 172 3.30 3.38 -7.78
N ASN A 173 2.68 3.48 -8.94
CA ASN A 173 3.40 3.60 -10.21
C ASN A 173 4.03 4.99 -10.45
N GLY A 174 3.66 5.99 -9.65
CA GLY A 174 4.19 7.35 -9.71
C GLY A 174 3.68 8.24 -8.57
N ILE A 175 3.98 9.54 -8.66
CA ILE A 175 3.61 10.56 -7.65
C ILE A 175 2.51 11.53 -8.13
N GLY A 176 1.92 11.27 -9.31
CA GLY A 176 0.87 12.10 -9.89
C GLY A 176 -0.49 11.90 -9.24
N ASN A 177 -1.46 12.75 -9.61
CA ASN A 177 -2.89 12.62 -9.28
C ASN A 177 -3.18 12.38 -7.80
N SER A 178 -2.31 12.88 -6.91
CA SER A 178 -2.42 12.73 -5.45
C SER A 178 -2.45 11.30 -4.93
N VAL A 179 -2.06 10.33 -5.75
CA VAL A 179 -1.89 8.94 -5.32
C VAL A 179 -1.06 8.86 -4.04
N PRO A 180 0.10 9.55 -3.88
CA PRO A 180 0.88 9.49 -2.65
C PRO A 180 0.14 9.92 -1.38
N LEU A 181 -0.96 10.68 -1.49
CA LEU A 181 -1.73 11.13 -0.34
C LEU A 181 -2.52 10.00 0.33
N LEU A 182 -2.74 8.88 -0.36
CA LEU A 182 -3.49 7.72 0.12
C LEU A 182 -2.74 6.87 1.16
N ASN A 183 -1.49 7.20 1.47
CA ASN A 183 -0.68 6.42 2.39
C ASN A 183 -1.02 6.64 3.88
N HIS A 184 -1.79 7.68 4.22
CA HIS A 184 -2.38 7.91 5.54
C HIS A 184 -3.43 9.03 5.51
N SER A 185 -4.32 9.01 6.48
CA SER A 185 -5.35 10.02 6.74
C SER A 185 -4.85 11.24 7.54
N THR A 186 -5.72 12.22 7.77
CA THR A 186 -5.56 13.32 8.73
C THR A 186 -6.42 13.12 9.98
N HIS A 187 -6.89 11.90 10.22
CA HIS A 187 -7.72 11.61 11.38
C HIS A 187 -6.91 11.77 12.68
N PRO A 188 -7.40 12.50 13.71
CA PRO A 188 -6.64 12.79 14.93
C PRO A 188 -6.18 11.55 15.70
N ASP A 189 -7.03 10.52 15.79
CA ASP A 189 -6.68 9.26 16.45
C ASP A 189 -5.85 8.32 15.57
N TYR A 190 -5.63 8.66 14.30
CA TYR A 190 -4.83 7.88 13.36
C TYR A 190 -3.83 8.83 12.68
N GLY A 191 -3.70 8.72 11.36
CA GLY A 191 -2.89 9.60 10.55
C GLY A 191 -1.45 9.14 10.41
N VAL A 192 -0.55 10.11 10.35
CA VAL A 192 0.83 9.91 9.92
C VAL A 192 1.61 8.90 10.77
N ASP A 193 1.33 8.83 12.07
CA ASP A 193 2.02 7.90 12.98
C ASP A 193 1.72 6.43 12.63
N PHE A 194 0.59 6.15 11.96
CA PHE A 194 0.16 4.82 11.55
C PHE A 194 0.08 4.64 10.01
N GLY A 195 0.63 5.56 9.23
CA GLY A 195 0.63 5.48 7.76
C GLY A 195 1.48 4.36 7.15
N ALA A 196 1.27 4.04 5.88
CA ALA A 196 2.14 3.15 5.12
C ALA A 196 3.31 3.89 4.46
N ASN A 197 4.51 3.28 4.49
CA ASN A 197 5.64 3.75 3.71
C ASN A 197 5.25 3.81 2.22
N PHE A 198 5.42 4.96 1.59
CA PHE A 198 5.10 5.14 0.17
C PHE A 198 6.33 4.95 -0.69
N LEU A 199 6.20 4.12 -1.74
CA LEU A 199 7.26 3.90 -2.72
C LEU A 199 6.70 4.11 -4.13
N ALA A 200 7.36 4.94 -4.93
CA ALA A 200 7.10 5.09 -6.36
C ALA A 200 8.32 4.60 -7.16
N PRO A 201 8.45 3.29 -7.46
CA PRO A 201 9.70 2.72 -7.94
C PRO A 201 10.19 3.31 -9.26
N ASN A 202 9.28 3.63 -10.18
CA ASN A 202 9.63 4.25 -11.46
C ASN A 202 10.30 5.63 -11.30
N LEU A 203 9.99 6.34 -10.21
CA LEU A 203 10.64 7.60 -9.85
C LEU A 203 11.92 7.35 -9.04
N THR A 204 11.81 6.54 -7.99
CA THR A 204 12.86 6.28 -6.99
C THR A 204 14.05 5.54 -7.57
N PHE A 205 13.84 4.58 -8.47
CA PHE A 205 14.92 3.80 -9.12
C PHE A 205 15.09 4.16 -10.61
N GLY A 206 14.26 5.08 -11.10
CA GLY A 206 14.37 5.69 -12.42
C GLY A 206 15.45 6.76 -12.50
N ARG A 207 15.37 7.61 -13.53
CA ARG A 207 16.39 8.63 -13.81
C ARG A 207 16.62 9.58 -12.63
N ARG A 208 15.55 10.16 -12.07
CA ARG A 208 15.65 11.13 -10.96
C ARG A 208 16.28 10.52 -9.71
N GLY A 209 15.92 9.28 -9.38
CA GLY A 209 16.55 8.56 -8.29
C GLY A 209 18.03 8.32 -8.49
N ARG A 210 18.45 8.00 -9.72
CA ARG A 210 19.87 7.86 -10.04
C ARG A 210 20.65 9.17 -9.93
N GLU A 211 20.03 10.28 -10.33
CA GLU A 211 20.65 11.62 -10.28
C GLU A 211 20.78 12.16 -8.85
N HIS A 212 19.86 11.80 -7.94
CA HIS A 212 19.75 12.48 -6.65
C HIS A 212 19.86 11.58 -5.41
N LEU A 213 19.66 10.27 -5.53
CA LEU A 213 19.53 9.36 -4.38
C LEU A 213 20.50 8.19 -4.42
N LYS A 214 20.93 7.75 -5.60
CA LYS A 214 21.77 6.54 -5.76
C LYS A 214 23.05 6.57 -4.93
N ASP A 215 23.73 7.71 -4.87
CA ASP A 215 25.03 7.84 -4.21
C ASP A 215 24.91 8.28 -2.74
N ALA A 216 23.69 8.23 -2.17
CA ALA A 216 23.48 8.52 -0.76
C ALA A 216 24.23 7.51 0.12
N LYS A 217 25.14 8.01 0.97
CA LYS A 217 25.86 7.16 1.91
C LYS A 217 24.91 6.55 2.95
N VAL A 218 25.02 5.24 3.13
CA VAL A 218 24.33 4.50 4.20
C VAL A 218 25.25 4.43 5.41
N TYR A 219 24.89 5.14 6.46
CA TYR A 219 25.64 5.18 7.73
C TYR A 219 25.06 4.17 8.71
N HIS A 220 25.91 3.42 9.42
CA HIS A 220 25.49 2.51 10.48
C HIS A 220 24.90 3.29 11.67
N PRO A 221 23.73 2.89 12.22
CA PRO A 221 23.05 3.64 13.28
C PRO A 221 23.89 3.85 14.53
N GLU A 222 24.59 2.80 14.98
CA GLU A 222 25.32 2.83 16.24
C GLU A 222 26.74 3.37 16.11
N GLU A 223 27.37 3.20 14.93
CA GLU A 223 28.80 3.47 14.76
C GLU A 223 29.07 4.82 14.10
N GLU A 224 28.18 5.27 13.21
CA GLU A 224 28.47 6.40 12.32
C GLU A 224 27.50 7.60 12.46
N LEU A 225 26.27 7.39 12.98
CA LEU A 225 25.28 8.49 13.06
C LEU A 225 25.48 9.45 14.23
N GLY A 226 26.18 9.03 15.29
CA GLY A 226 26.37 9.84 16.51
C GLY A 226 26.89 11.26 16.24
N PRO A 227 27.98 11.44 15.47
CA PRO A 227 28.48 12.76 15.09
C PRO A 227 27.48 13.59 14.27
N MET A 228 26.71 12.95 13.38
CA MET A 228 25.70 13.64 12.57
C MET A 228 24.57 14.20 13.43
N TYR A 229 24.09 13.43 14.42
CA TYR A 229 23.06 13.89 15.35
C TYR A 229 23.56 15.04 16.23
N LYS A 230 24.82 15.01 16.67
CA LYS A 230 25.44 16.12 17.40
C LYS A 230 25.49 17.40 16.54
N MET A 231 25.90 17.28 15.28
CA MET A 231 25.92 18.40 14.34
C MET A 231 24.51 18.95 14.09
N LYS A 232 23.53 18.06 13.84
CA LYS A 232 22.13 18.46 13.68
C LYS A 232 21.64 19.25 14.89
N PHE A 233 21.83 18.70 16.09
CA PHE A 233 21.40 19.34 17.33
C PHE A 233 22.05 20.72 17.52
N PHE A 234 23.35 20.83 17.25
CA PHE A 234 24.05 22.11 17.29
C PHE A 234 23.46 23.12 16.30
N LEU A 235 23.21 22.72 15.06
CA LEU A 235 22.63 23.59 14.02
C LEU A 235 21.19 24.00 14.34
N ASP A 236 20.37 23.09 14.85
CA ASP A 236 19.00 23.39 15.27
C ASP A 236 18.99 24.46 16.38
N GLN A 237 19.85 24.31 17.39
CA GLN A 237 20.00 25.29 18.46
C GLN A 237 20.51 26.64 17.93
N ALA A 238 21.55 26.63 17.08
CA ALA A 238 22.15 27.84 16.54
C ALA A 238 21.17 28.62 15.65
N ALA A 239 20.28 27.93 14.92
CA ALA A 239 19.29 28.55 14.06
C ALA A 239 18.00 28.96 14.81
N MET A 240 17.92 28.76 16.14
CA MET A 240 16.70 28.93 16.94
C MET A 240 15.50 28.20 16.31
N LEU A 241 15.77 27.13 15.58
CA LEU A 241 14.73 26.25 15.08
C LEU A 241 14.29 25.44 16.29
N ASP A 242 13.10 25.74 16.80
CA ASP A 242 12.37 24.78 17.62
C ASP A 242 12.36 23.51 16.77
N GLY A 243 13.07 22.47 17.21
CA GLY A 243 13.44 21.28 16.43
C GLY A 243 12.24 20.44 16.01
N GLY A 244 11.32 21.03 15.28
CA GLY A 244 10.08 20.47 14.81
C GLY A 244 10.42 19.28 13.95
N ASN A 245 9.89 18.13 14.33
CA ASN A 245 9.95 16.96 13.47
C ASN A 245 9.33 17.31 12.13
N ILE A 246 10.03 16.99 11.05
CA ILE A 246 9.44 17.02 9.71
C ILE A 246 8.23 16.08 9.76
N PRO A 247 7.01 16.56 9.47
CA PRO A 247 5.82 15.72 9.48
C PRO A 247 6.02 14.56 8.51
N GLY A 248 5.89 13.33 8.98
CA GLY A 248 6.17 12.16 8.17
C GLY A 248 6.07 10.86 8.93
N ILE A 249 6.01 9.77 8.18
CA ILE A 249 5.97 8.42 8.73
C ILE A 249 7.28 8.17 9.46
N LYS A 250 7.17 7.84 10.74
CA LYS A 250 8.32 7.57 11.60
C LYS A 250 8.71 6.10 11.47
N ASN A 251 9.94 5.89 11.03
CA ASN A 251 10.63 4.61 11.07
C ASN A 251 11.68 4.69 12.19
N THR A 252 11.95 3.60 12.91
CA THR A 252 13.07 3.52 13.86
C THR A 252 14.41 3.66 13.15
N ASP A 253 15.51 3.80 13.89
CA ASP A 253 16.82 3.94 13.26
C ASP A 253 17.28 2.65 12.57
N GLU A 254 16.89 1.49 13.10
CA GLU A 254 17.08 0.17 12.48
C GLU A 254 16.26 0.08 11.19
N GLU A 255 14.98 0.48 11.22
CA GLU A 255 14.12 0.51 10.03
C GLU A 255 14.69 1.45 8.95
N LYS A 256 15.17 2.64 9.33
CA LYS A 256 15.82 3.58 8.40
C LYS A 256 17.06 2.97 7.78
N PHE A 257 17.86 2.24 8.54
CA PHE A 257 19.04 1.57 8.04
C PHE A 257 18.67 0.47 7.03
N GLN A 258 17.71 -0.39 7.37
CA GLN A 258 17.20 -1.42 6.45
C GLN A 258 16.64 -0.81 5.16
N LEU A 259 15.85 0.28 5.26
CA LEU A 259 15.33 1.02 4.12
C LEU A 259 16.45 1.52 3.20
N LYS A 260 17.51 2.11 3.78
CA LYS A 260 18.66 2.59 3.01
C LYS A 260 19.44 1.46 2.34
N GLN A 261 19.63 0.33 3.02
CA GLN A 261 20.24 -0.86 2.43
C GLN A 261 19.39 -1.39 1.28
N PHE A 262 18.09 -1.56 1.48
CA PHE A 262 17.15 -1.94 0.44
C PHE A 262 17.24 -1.04 -0.79
N PHE A 263 17.30 0.29 -0.60
CA PHE A 263 17.39 1.24 -1.71
C PHE A 263 18.69 1.07 -2.50
N ARG A 264 19.83 0.96 -1.81
CA ARG A 264 21.14 0.70 -2.43
C ARG A 264 21.12 -0.59 -3.24
N ASP A 265 20.55 -1.65 -2.67
CA ASP A 265 20.46 -2.95 -3.32
C ASP A 265 19.54 -2.88 -4.54
N MET A 266 18.41 -2.18 -4.46
CA MET A 266 17.52 -1.98 -5.59
C MET A 266 18.19 -1.20 -6.73
N PHE A 267 18.95 -0.14 -6.43
CA PHE A 267 19.74 0.55 -7.46
C PHE A 267 20.76 -0.38 -8.13
N THR A 268 21.42 -1.24 -7.35
CA THR A 268 22.40 -2.20 -7.85
C THR A 268 21.74 -3.26 -8.74
N LYS A 269 20.65 -3.87 -8.29
CA LYS A 269 19.90 -4.86 -9.08
C LYS A 269 19.28 -4.24 -10.35
N THR A 270 18.82 -2.99 -10.27
CA THR A 270 18.32 -2.25 -11.43
C THR A 270 19.42 -2.00 -12.46
N ALA A 271 20.60 -1.57 -12.02
CA ALA A 271 21.75 -1.31 -12.90
C ALA A 271 22.28 -2.59 -13.55
N ASN A 272 22.29 -3.71 -12.82
CA ASN A 272 22.77 -4.99 -13.30
C ASN A 272 21.70 -5.81 -14.04
N ASN A 273 20.48 -5.29 -14.17
CA ASN A 273 19.34 -5.98 -14.78
C ASN A 273 19.04 -7.35 -14.14
N THR A 274 19.18 -7.46 -12.81
CA THR A 274 18.96 -8.71 -12.06
C THR A 274 17.65 -8.74 -11.26
N LEU A 275 16.85 -7.68 -11.37
CA LEU A 275 15.50 -7.65 -10.78
C LEU A 275 14.59 -8.62 -11.53
N ALA A 276 13.91 -9.47 -10.77
CA ALA A 276 12.81 -10.27 -11.31
C ALA A 276 11.67 -9.33 -11.69
N MET A 277 11.41 -9.21 -12.99
CA MET A 277 10.32 -8.41 -13.53
C MET A 277 9.26 -9.34 -14.13
N PRO A 278 7.96 -9.00 -14.03
CA PRO A 278 6.95 -9.67 -14.82
C PRO A 278 7.32 -9.59 -16.31
N THR A 279 7.38 -10.74 -16.98
CA THR A 279 7.68 -10.81 -18.40
C THR A 279 6.37 -10.89 -19.19
N ILE A 280 6.28 -10.11 -20.27
CA ILE A 280 5.30 -10.34 -21.33
C ILE A 280 6.11 -10.86 -22.51
N PRO A 281 5.94 -12.13 -22.94
CA PRO A 281 6.56 -12.61 -24.17
C PRO A 281 6.28 -11.64 -25.31
N GLY A 282 7.29 -11.21 -26.08
CA GLY A 282 7.09 -10.24 -27.18
C GLY A 282 6.63 -8.83 -26.79
N GLY A 283 6.44 -8.53 -25.50
CA GLY A 283 5.98 -7.23 -25.00
C GLY A 283 7.06 -6.47 -24.22
N GLY A 284 7.02 -5.14 -24.28
CA GLY A 284 7.91 -4.26 -23.51
C GLY A 284 7.51 -4.16 -22.03
N LEU A 285 8.50 -3.93 -21.17
CA LEU A 285 8.29 -3.70 -19.73
C LEU A 285 7.73 -2.29 -19.46
N ASN A 286 6.42 -2.21 -19.16
CA ASN A 286 5.74 -0.93 -18.84
C ASN A 286 5.91 -0.52 -17.35
N ASN A 287 5.42 0.67 -17.00
CA ASN A 287 5.55 1.23 -15.65
C ASN A 287 4.80 0.42 -14.57
N ASP A 288 3.68 -0.21 -14.89
CA ASP A 288 2.91 -1.00 -13.94
C ASP A 288 3.62 -2.32 -13.65
N LEU A 289 4.13 -3.00 -14.69
CA LEU A 289 4.93 -4.22 -14.54
C LEU A 289 6.21 -3.96 -13.74
N ARG A 290 6.88 -2.82 -13.97
CA ARG A 290 8.01 -2.39 -13.13
C ARG A 290 7.58 -2.24 -11.67
N THR A 291 6.46 -1.57 -11.42
CA THR A 291 5.92 -1.35 -10.07
C THR A 291 5.66 -2.69 -9.37
N ILE A 292 5.06 -3.66 -10.06
CA ILE A 292 4.83 -5.01 -9.53
C ILE A 292 6.17 -5.70 -9.21
N GLY A 293 7.17 -5.65 -10.09
CA GLY A 293 8.49 -6.23 -9.83
C GLY A 293 9.14 -5.70 -8.54
N TYR A 294 9.13 -4.38 -8.34
CA TYR A 294 9.62 -3.79 -7.09
C TYR A 294 8.71 -4.07 -5.89
N ALA A 295 7.40 -4.19 -6.07
CA ALA A 295 6.50 -4.60 -4.99
C ALA A 295 6.83 -6.01 -4.48
N CYS A 296 7.19 -6.93 -5.38
CA CYS A 296 7.70 -8.27 -5.00
C CYS A 296 9.00 -8.18 -4.19
N GLU A 297 9.90 -7.26 -4.53
CA GLU A 297 11.12 -7.02 -3.75
C GLU A 297 10.82 -6.46 -2.35
N VAL A 298 9.87 -5.54 -2.24
CA VAL A 298 9.38 -5.03 -0.95
C VAL A 298 8.78 -6.15 -0.11
N ILE A 299 7.94 -7.01 -0.71
CA ILE A 299 7.36 -8.18 -0.03
C ILE A 299 8.46 -9.11 0.48
N ARG A 300 9.46 -9.40 -0.36
CA ARG A 300 10.58 -10.28 -0.01
C ARG A 300 11.42 -9.74 1.16
N GLU A 301 11.76 -8.46 1.12
CA GLU A 301 12.63 -7.81 2.11
C GLU A 301 11.90 -7.60 3.44
N PHE A 302 10.74 -6.97 3.38
CA PHE A 302 10.09 -6.46 4.58
C PHE A 302 9.04 -7.39 5.16
N LYS A 303 8.53 -8.36 4.39
CA LYS A 303 7.44 -9.28 4.78
C LYS A 303 6.28 -8.51 5.43
N PRO A 304 5.56 -7.66 4.66
CA PRO A 304 4.48 -6.81 5.17
C PRO A 304 3.43 -7.59 5.95
N ALA A 305 2.73 -6.95 6.88
CA ALA A 305 1.72 -7.60 7.71
C ALA A 305 0.48 -8.07 6.92
#